data_AF-B4IYM0-F1
#
_entry.id   AF-B4IYM0-F1
#
_cell.length_a   1.000
_cell.length_b   1.000
_cell.length_c   1.000
_cell.angle_alpha   90.00
_cell.angle_beta   90.00
_cell.angle_gamma   90.00
#
_symmetry.space_group_name_H-M   'P 1'
#
loop_
_entity.id
_entity.type
_entity.pdbx_description
1 polymer ?
#
loop_
_entity_poly.entity_id
_entity_poly.type
_entity_poly.pdbx_seq_one_letter_code
_entity_poly.pdbx_strand_id
1 'polypeptide(L)'
;MLPTSVNFVVLLAVVLIALAEGVIQPLPPHVGLPTQDGLTRLFFNSRVTRRDPRTSVACFEGYIGESNLIAEQYSGAYGGCLHEAQNSRHGIDKDFLPMRHRIEKSAQAVCDSLRICSQVNVTLDSFNCHAAAGSNNTVATYGISGNASESATLLQERYRLIDLHHEQCMTKAERSYVESTAKNYNYLQACLDGRIKPKPIPSTTTSTTTTTTTTTEAPTTSTTTTTTTTTPEPTETTEGVDNLEDQFKQLLNLLN
;
A
#
# COMPACT_ATOMS: atom_id res chain seq x y z
N MET A 1 31.08 22.52 -29.17
CA MET A 1 30.65 22.69 -27.76
C MET A 1 29.19 23.14 -27.79
N LEU A 2 28.26 22.20 -27.58
CA LEU A 2 26.81 22.42 -27.50
C LEU A 2 26.35 21.91 -26.12
N PRO A 3 25.36 22.54 -25.46
CA PRO A 3 25.15 22.40 -24.03
C PRO A 3 24.32 21.15 -23.70
N THR A 4 24.94 20.18 -23.04
CA THR A 4 24.30 18.97 -22.50
C THR A 4 23.62 19.18 -21.14
N SER A 5 23.71 20.39 -20.58
CA SER A 5 23.28 20.68 -19.20
C SER A 5 21.78 20.91 -19.04
N VAL A 6 21.06 21.37 -20.08
CA VAL A 6 19.64 21.74 -19.96
C VAL A 6 18.73 20.51 -19.93
N ASN A 7 19.08 19.46 -20.68
CA ASN A 7 18.30 18.22 -20.72
C ASN A 7 18.35 17.42 -19.40
N PHE A 8 19.44 17.54 -18.65
CA PHE A 8 19.61 16.81 -17.38
C PHE A 8 18.75 17.41 -16.25
N VAL A 9 18.55 18.73 -16.27
CA VAL A 9 17.74 19.44 -15.26
C VAL A 9 16.24 19.19 -15.46
N VAL A 10 15.79 19.08 -16.72
CA VAL A 10 14.38 18.74 -17.03
C VAL A 10 14.05 17.30 -16.64
N LEU A 11 14.99 16.36 -16.82
CA LEU A 11 14.82 14.96 -16.40
C LEU A 11 14.74 14.80 -14.88
N LEU A 12 15.50 15.60 -14.12
CA LEU A 12 15.46 15.59 -12.64
C LEU A 12 14.18 16.22 -12.06
N ALA A 13 13.60 17.20 -12.75
CA ALA A 13 12.36 17.86 -12.30
C ALA A 13 11.11 16.98 -12.46
N VAL A 14 11.09 16.07 -13.45
CA VAL A 14 9.93 15.17 -13.68
C VAL A 14 9.86 14.03 -12.65
N VAL A 15 10.97 13.65 -12.03
CA VAL A 15 11.00 12.55 -11.03
C VAL A 15 10.51 12.99 -9.64
N LEU A 16 10.45 14.30 -9.36
CA LEU A 16 10.11 14.82 -8.02
C LEU A 16 8.61 15.06 -7.76
N ILE A 17 7.72 14.84 -8.72
CA ILE A 17 6.28 15.09 -8.56
C ILE A 17 5.48 13.85 -8.12
N ALA A 18 6.10 12.65 -8.05
CA ALA A 18 5.37 11.40 -7.81
C ALA A 18 5.27 10.92 -6.33
N LEU A 19 5.45 11.81 -5.34
CA LEU A 19 5.44 11.42 -3.92
C LEU A 19 4.40 12.19 -3.10
N ALA A 20 3.17 12.30 -3.62
CA ALA A 20 2.00 12.68 -2.82
C ALA A 20 0.70 12.24 -3.50
N GLU A 21 0.68 11.05 -4.08
CA GLU A 21 -0.56 10.41 -4.48
C GLU A 21 -0.82 9.31 -3.46
N GLY A 22 -1.93 9.40 -2.73
CA GLY A 22 -2.42 8.27 -1.95
C GLY A 22 -2.44 7.08 -2.89
N VAL A 23 -1.67 6.04 -2.58
CA VAL A 23 -1.49 4.91 -3.48
C VAL A 23 -2.85 4.21 -3.58
N ILE A 24 -3.62 4.53 -4.62
CA ILE A 24 -4.81 3.78 -4.98
C ILE A 24 -4.30 2.43 -5.47
N GLN A 25 -4.29 1.44 -4.58
CA GLN A 25 -3.91 0.09 -4.96
C GLN A 25 -5.02 -0.53 -5.80
N PRO A 26 -4.67 -1.28 -6.84
CA PRO A 26 -5.65 -1.88 -7.71
C PRO A 26 -6.52 -2.85 -6.90
N LEU A 27 -7.84 -2.74 -7.07
CA LEU A 27 -8.77 -3.74 -6.55
C LEU A 27 -8.51 -5.07 -7.27
N PRO A 28 -8.76 -6.22 -6.61
CA PRO A 28 -8.61 -7.50 -7.27
C PRO A 28 -9.62 -7.61 -8.43
N PRO A 29 -9.20 -8.11 -9.61
CA PRO A 29 -9.99 -8.05 -10.84
C PRO A 29 -11.26 -8.91 -10.84
N HIS A 30 -11.45 -9.78 -9.85
CA HIS A 30 -12.55 -10.74 -9.78
C HIS A 30 -13.58 -10.44 -8.68
N VAL A 31 -13.47 -9.30 -7.99
CA VAL A 31 -14.41 -8.95 -6.92
C VAL A 31 -15.57 -8.16 -7.48
N GLY A 32 -16.72 -8.83 -7.65
CA GLY A 32 -18.00 -8.15 -7.87
C GLY A 32 -18.48 -7.50 -6.58
N LEU A 33 -18.06 -6.26 -6.33
CA LEU A 33 -18.61 -5.46 -5.24
C LEU A 33 -20.08 -5.12 -5.54
N PRO A 34 -20.96 -5.06 -4.51
CA PRO A 34 -22.31 -4.57 -4.72
C PRO A 34 -22.25 -3.14 -5.23
N THR A 35 -22.90 -2.86 -6.36
CA THR A 35 -22.98 -1.50 -6.89
C THR A 35 -23.82 -0.61 -5.97
N GLN A 36 -23.64 0.71 -6.07
CA GLN A 36 -24.47 1.68 -5.36
C GLN A 36 -25.97 1.45 -5.62
N ASP A 37 -26.36 1.14 -6.85
CA ASP A 37 -27.73 0.77 -7.23
C ASP A 37 -28.20 -0.52 -6.55
N GLY A 38 -27.31 -1.52 -6.46
CA GLY A 38 -27.58 -2.78 -5.77
C GLY A 38 -27.84 -2.58 -4.28
N LEU A 39 -27.03 -1.75 -3.62
CA LEU A 39 -27.20 -1.40 -2.20
C LEU A 39 -28.46 -0.56 -1.97
N THR A 40 -28.76 0.38 -2.87
CA THR A 40 -29.97 1.20 -2.82
C THR A 40 -31.22 0.35 -2.96
N ARG A 41 -31.23 -0.55 -3.93
CA ARG A 41 -32.32 -1.52 -4.11
C ARG A 41 -32.45 -2.44 -2.90
N LEU A 42 -31.35 -2.85 -2.28
CA LEU A 42 -31.36 -3.69 -1.09
C LEU A 42 -32.00 -2.97 0.11
N PHE A 43 -31.70 -1.69 0.30
CA PHE A 43 -32.29 -0.86 1.35
C PHE A 43 -33.82 -0.80 1.21
N PHE A 44 -34.35 -0.31 0.08
CA PHE A 44 -35.80 -0.11 -0.09
C PHE A 44 -36.62 -1.42 -0.10
N ASN A 45 -36.00 -2.54 -0.46
CA ASN A 45 -36.67 -3.84 -0.46
C ASN A 45 -36.62 -4.57 0.88
N SER A 46 -35.86 -4.08 1.86
CA SER A 46 -35.71 -4.81 3.11
C SER A 46 -36.96 -4.73 4.00
N ARG A 47 -37.24 -5.83 4.71
CA ARG A 47 -38.37 -5.90 5.64
C ARG A 47 -38.13 -5.03 6.87
N VAL A 48 -36.88 -4.92 7.31
CA VAL A 48 -36.50 -4.05 8.44
C VAL A 48 -36.70 -2.60 8.05
N THR A 49 -36.35 -2.17 6.83
CA THR A 49 -36.51 -0.77 6.41
C THR A 49 -37.96 -0.31 6.46
N ARG A 50 -38.91 -1.19 6.12
CA ARG A 50 -40.35 -0.88 6.19
C ARG A 50 -40.91 -0.82 7.62
N ARG A 51 -40.26 -1.48 8.59
CA ARG A 51 -40.73 -1.55 9.98
C ARG A 51 -40.01 -0.56 10.89
N ASP A 52 -38.69 -0.49 10.75
CA ASP A 52 -37.79 0.35 11.50
C ASP A 52 -36.66 0.83 10.58
N PRO A 53 -36.89 1.96 9.89
CA PRO A 53 -35.89 2.55 9.01
C PRO A 53 -34.58 2.89 9.71
N ARG A 54 -34.60 3.22 11.01
CA ARG A 54 -33.40 3.57 11.78
C ARG A 54 -32.49 2.36 11.98
N THR A 55 -33.07 1.20 12.25
CA THR A 55 -32.30 -0.05 12.33
C THR A 55 -31.65 -0.40 10.99
N SER A 56 -32.33 -0.15 9.87
CA SER A 56 -31.71 -0.35 8.54
C SER A 56 -30.54 0.59 8.29
N VAL A 57 -30.66 1.87 8.63
CA VAL A 57 -29.54 2.82 8.54
C VAL A 57 -28.35 2.32 9.36
N ALA A 58 -28.58 1.87 10.60
CA ALA A 58 -27.52 1.31 11.45
C ALA A 58 -26.87 0.03 10.86
N CYS A 59 -27.64 -0.82 10.17
CA CYS A 59 -27.07 -1.97 9.44
C CYS A 59 -26.12 -1.53 8.32
N PHE A 60 -26.47 -0.46 7.59
CA PHE A 60 -25.64 0.09 6.53
C PHE A 60 -24.41 0.82 7.07
N GLU A 61 -24.54 1.58 8.17
CA GLU A 61 -23.40 2.19 8.85
C GLU A 61 -22.37 1.14 9.29
N GLY A 62 -22.83 0.05 9.90
CA GLY A 62 -21.97 -1.07 10.27
C GLY A 62 -21.31 -1.75 9.07
N TYR A 63 -22.04 -1.91 7.96
CA TYR A 63 -21.49 -2.44 6.71
C TYR A 63 -20.43 -1.52 6.10
N ILE A 64 -20.70 -0.21 6.02
CA ILE A 64 -19.77 0.79 5.44
C ILE A 64 -18.50 0.86 6.29
N GLY A 65 -18.63 0.95 7.62
CA GLY A 65 -17.48 1.00 8.52
C GLY A 65 -16.58 -0.23 8.40
N GLU A 66 -17.18 -1.43 8.31
CA GLU A 66 -16.42 -2.65 8.10
C GLU A 66 -15.81 -2.73 6.69
N SER A 67 -16.51 -2.25 5.66
CA SER A 67 -15.98 -2.21 4.29
C SER A 67 -14.72 -1.33 4.21
N ASN A 68 -14.71 -0.18 4.88
CA ASN A 68 -13.54 0.69 4.95
C ASN A 68 -12.37 0.01 5.65
N LEU A 69 -12.63 -0.68 6.77
CA LEU A 69 -11.61 -1.45 7.47
C LEU A 69 -11.04 -2.59 6.60
N ILE A 70 -11.89 -3.31 5.87
CA ILE A 70 -11.48 -4.36 4.95
C ILE A 70 -10.59 -3.80 3.82
N ALA A 71 -10.95 -2.64 3.27
CA ALA A 71 -10.17 -1.96 2.24
C ALA A 71 -8.80 -1.50 2.77
N GLU A 72 -8.76 -0.91 3.97
CA GLU A 72 -7.51 -0.51 4.64
C GLU A 72 -6.60 -1.71 4.90
N GLN A 73 -7.15 -2.81 5.41
CA GLN A 73 -6.38 -4.05 5.66
C GLN A 73 -5.83 -4.65 4.36
N TYR A 74 -6.61 -4.67 3.29
CA TYR A 74 -6.14 -5.12 1.98
C TYR A 74 -5.02 -4.22 1.47
N SER A 75 -5.21 -2.90 1.57
CA SER A 75 -4.22 -1.91 1.15
C SER A 75 -2.88 -2.08 1.89
N GLY A 76 -2.95 -2.22 3.22
CA GLY A 76 -1.79 -2.48 4.05
C GLY A 76 -1.10 -3.80 3.72
N ALA A 77 -1.88 -4.88 3.51
CA ALA A 77 -1.32 -6.18 3.14
C ALA A 77 -0.63 -6.16 1.78
N TYR A 78 -1.28 -5.59 0.76
CA TYR A 78 -0.73 -5.44 -0.59
C TYR A 78 0.56 -4.60 -0.57
N GLY A 79 0.54 -3.45 0.12
CA GLY A 79 1.70 -2.59 0.27
C GLY A 79 2.86 -3.28 1.02
N GLY A 80 2.53 -4.05 2.04
CA GLY A 80 3.48 -4.90 2.77
C GLY A 80 4.17 -5.92 1.86
N CYS A 81 3.39 -6.63 1.04
CA CYS A 81 3.93 -7.61 0.08
C CYS A 81 4.94 -6.97 -0.89
N LEU A 82 4.60 -5.80 -1.45
CA LEU A 82 5.50 -5.05 -2.34
C LEU A 82 6.79 -4.63 -1.64
N HIS A 83 6.66 -4.06 -0.45
CA HIS A 83 7.80 -3.57 0.32
C HIS A 83 8.75 -4.70 0.72
N GLU A 84 8.20 -5.83 1.15
CA GLU A 84 8.99 -7.02 1.49
C GLU A 84 9.75 -7.57 0.27
N ALA A 85 9.10 -7.65 -0.90
CA ALA A 85 9.73 -8.10 -2.13
C ALA A 85 10.87 -7.17 -2.56
N GLN A 86 10.67 -5.85 -2.50
CA GLN A 86 11.69 -4.84 -2.81
C GLN A 86 12.88 -4.94 -1.85
N ASN A 87 12.63 -5.00 -0.54
CA ASN A 87 13.66 -5.15 0.47
C ASN A 87 14.46 -6.44 0.30
N SER A 88 13.77 -7.54 -0.03
CA SER A 88 14.41 -8.83 -0.27
C SER A 88 15.32 -8.78 -1.50
N ARG A 89 14.88 -8.16 -2.60
CA ARG A 89 15.72 -7.96 -3.80
C ARG A 89 16.97 -7.15 -3.44
N HIS A 90 16.79 -6.04 -2.73
CA HIS A 90 17.91 -5.20 -2.30
C HIS A 90 18.89 -5.92 -1.36
N GLY A 91 18.37 -6.78 -0.47
CA GLY A 91 19.19 -7.64 0.38
C GLY A 91 20.03 -8.62 -0.45
N ILE A 92 19.42 -9.30 -1.42
CA ILE A 92 20.12 -10.24 -2.29
C ILE A 92 21.18 -9.53 -3.14
N ASP A 93 20.91 -8.31 -3.63
CA ASP A 93 21.92 -7.54 -4.37
C ASP A 93 23.16 -7.26 -3.52
N LYS A 94 22.95 -6.87 -2.25
CA LYS A 94 24.04 -6.64 -1.30
C LYS A 94 24.86 -7.89 -1.05
N ASP A 95 24.20 -9.04 -0.90
CA ASP A 95 24.88 -10.33 -0.68
C ASP A 95 25.81 -10.71 -1.84
N PHE A 96 25.47 -10.30 -3.07
CA PHE A 96 26.25 -10.60 -4.27
C PHE A 96 27.35 -9.57 -4.59
N LEU A 97 27.37 -8.40 -3.93
CA LEU A 97 28.39 -7.38 -4.14
C LEU A 97 29.84 -7.90 -3.98
N PRO A 98 30.19 -8.69 -2.94
CA PRO A 98 31.55 -9.20 -2.79
C PRO A 98 31.95 -10.11 -3.96
N MET A 99 31.03 -10.92 -4.48
CA MET A 99 31.31 -11.79 -5.62
C MET A 99 31.50 -10.97 -6.90
N ARG A 100 30.67 -9.95 -7.11
CA ARG A 100 30.82 -9.00 -8.22
C ARG A 100 32.18 -8.31 -8.17
N HIS A 101 32.59 -7.78 -7.01
CA HIS A 101 33.91 -7.17 -6.83
C HIS A 101 35.07 -8.13 -7.06
N ARG A 102 34.96 -9.41 -6.69
CA ARG A 102 35.99 -10.41 -7.00
C ARG A 102 36.13 -10.61 -8.51
N ILE A 103 35.02 -10.72 -9.23
CA ILE A 103 35.03 -10.84 -10.70
C ILE A 103 35.64 -9.59 -11.33
N GLU A 104 35.21 -8.41 -10.91
CA GLU A 104 35.73 -7.11 -11.38
C GLU A 104 37.25 -7.01 -11.17
N LYS A 105 37.75 -7.39 -9.98
CA LYS A 105 39.19 -7.37 -9.67
C LYS A 105 39.99 -8.36 -10.54
N SER A 106 39.47 -9.56 -10.75
CA SER A 106 40.12 -10.55 -11.63
C SER A 106 40.16 -10.05 -13.07
N ALA A 107 39.06 -9.47 -13.57
CA ALA A 107 39.00 -8.89 -14.90
C ALA A 107 39.99 -7.73 -15.06
N GLN A 108 40.07 -6.86 -14.06
CA GLN A 108 41.02 -5.75 -14.05
C GLN A 108 42.47 -6.23 -14.12
N ALA A 109 42.83 -7.28 -13.37
CA ALA A 109 44.18 -7.83 -13.39
C ALA A 109 44.58 -8.38 -14.78
N VAL A 110 43.65 -9.05 -15.48
CA VAL A 110 43.86 -9.53 -16.86
C VAL A 110 44.06 -8.34 -17.80
N CYS A 111 43.18 -7.33 -17.71
CA CYS A 111 43.28 -6.12 -18.53
C CYS A 111 44.60 -5.37 -18.30
N ASP A 112 45.04 -5.25 -17.05
CA ASP A 112 46.29 -4.58 -16.70
C ASP A 112 47.52 -5.32 -17.22
N SER A 113 47.52 -6.65 -17.16
CA SER A 113 48.60 -7.47 -17.72
C SER A 113 48.76 -7.24 -19.23
N LEU A 114 47.65 -7.17 -19.97
CA LEU A 114 47.68 -6.89 -21.41
C LEU A 114 48.09 -5.43 -21.69
N ARG A 115 47.59 -4.47 -20.91
CA ARG A 115 47.91 -3.06 -21.04
C ARG A 115 49.39 -2.76 -20.82
N ILE A 116 50.04 -3.45 -19.90
CA ILE A 116 51.50 -3.34 -19.66
C ILE A 116 52.27 -3.73 -20.93
N CYS A 117 51.87 -4.80 -21.63
CA CYS A 117 52.53 -5.22 -22.88
C CYS A 117 52.41 -4.18 -24.02
N SER A 118 51.32 -3.39 -24.03
CA SER A 118 51.13 -2.32 -25.00
C SER A 118 52.04 -1.11 -24.76
N GLN A 119 52.74 -1.04 -23.62
CA GLN A 119 53.70 0.01 -23.29
C GLN A 119 55.15 -0.38 -23.64
N VAL A 120 55.37 -1.58 -24.18
CA VAL A 120 56.70 -2.07 -24.57
C VAL A 120 57.09 -1.51 -25.93
N ASN A 121 58.20 -0.77 -25.97
CA ASN A 121 58.65 -0.05 -27.19
C ASN A 121 59.27 -0.95 -28.27
N VAL A 122 59.89 -2.06 -27.86
CA VAL A 122 60.54 -2.99 -28.80
C VAL A 122 59.48 -3.95 -29.35
N THR A 123 59.27 -3.95 -30.67
CA THR A 123 58.19 -4.71 -31.33
C THR A 123 58.21 -6.19 -30.99
N LEU A 124 59.38 -6.83 -31.08
CA LEU A 124 59.52 -8.26 -30.78
C LEU A 124 59.20 -8.57 -29.32
N ASP A 125 59.65 -7.73 -28.38
CA ASP A 125 59.38 -7.91 -26.95
C ASP A 125 57.91 -7.67 -26.62
N SER A 126 57.26 -6.71 -27.28
CA SER A 126 55.82 -6.49 -27.17
C SER A 126 55.04 -7.72 -27.62
N PHE A 127 55.40 -8.32 -28.78
CA PHE A 127 54.78 -9.55 -29.26
C PHE A 127 54.94 -10.72 -28.28
N ASN A 128 56.16 -10.92 -27.78
CA ASN A 128 56.43 -11.97 -26.78
C ASN A 128 55.68 -11.72 -25.46
N CYS A 129 55.61 -10.46 -25.01
CA CYS A 129 54.84 -10.07 -23.82
C CYS A 129 53.36 -10.41 -24.00
N HIS A 130 52.74 -10.02 -25.11
CA HIS A 130 51.33 -10.30 -25.37
C HIS A 130 51.04 -11.81 -25.46
N ALA A 131 51.93 -12.58 -26.09
CA ALA A 131 51.80 -14.04 -26.15
C ALA A 131 51.84 -14.67 -24.74
N ALA A 132 52.80 -14.26 -23.90
CA ALA A 132 52.93 -14.75 -22.53
C ALA A 132 51.75 -14.30 -21.64
N ALA A 133 51.36 -13.02 -21.70
CA ALA A 133 50.23 -12.48 -20.96
C ALA A 133 48.92 -13.18 -21.37
N GLY A 134 48.69 -13.41 -22.66
CA GLY A 134 47.52 -14.15 -23.15
C GLY A 134 47.48 -15.58 -22.59
N SER A 135 48.60 -16.30 -22.67
CA SER A 135 48.70 -17.66 -22.13
C SER A 135 48.47 -17.70 -20.61
N ASN A 136 49.18 -16.86 -19.85
CA ASN A 136 49.10 -16.80 -18.39
C ASN A 136 47.70 -16.41 -17.88
N ASN A 137 46.98 -15.56 -18.61
CA ASN A 137 45.65 -15.10 -18.22
C ASN A 137 44.51 -16.03 -18.69
N THR A 138 44.80 -17.14 -19.38
CA THR A 138 43.76 -18.06 -19.86
C THR A 138 42.93 -18.64 -18.71
N VAL A 139 43.59 -19.10 -17.64
CA VAL A 139 42.92 -19.65 -16.45
C VAL A 139 42.07 -18.58 -15.75
N ALA A 140 42.62 -17.37 -15.58
CA ALA A 140 41.91 -16.25 -14.97
C ALA A 140 40.66 -15.87 -15.78
N THR A 141 40.79 -15.80 -17.11
CA THR A 141 39.69 -15.49 -18.03
C THR A 141 38.59 -16.55 -17.99
N TYR A 142 38.96 -17.83 -17.97
CA TYR A 142 37.99 -18.92 -17.81
C TYR A 142 37.29 -18.85 -16.44
N GLY A 143 38.03 -18.57 -15.37
CA GLY A 143 37.49 -18.40 -14.03
C GLY A 143 36.54 -17.21 -13.90
N ILE A 144 36.83 -16.09 -14.55
CA ILE A 144 35.91 -14.93 -14.63
C ILE A 144 34.58 -15.36 -15.24
N SER A 145 34.62 -16.03 -16.40
CA SER A 145 33.42 -16.50 -17.10
C SER A 145 32.61 -17.50 -16.27
N GLY A 146 33.28 -18.51 -15.70
CA GLY A 146 32.65 -19.53 -14.88
C GLY A 146 32.00 -18.95 -13.63
N ASN A 147 32.74 -18.17 -12.85
CA ASN A 147 32.24 -17.54 -11.64
C ASN A 147 31.08 -16.57 -11.92
N ALA A 148 31.16 -15.79 -13.00
CA ALA A 148 30.10 -14.87 -13.39
C ALA A 148 28.83 -15.62 -13.79
N SER A 149 28.95 -16.68 -14.60
CA SER A 149 27.82 -17.49 -15.06
C SER A 149 27.13 -18.21 -13.91
N GLU A 150 27.91 -18.81 -13.00
CA GLU A 150 27.40 -19.44 -11.79
C GLU A 150 26.68 -18.42 -10.90
N SER A 151 27.32 -17.28 -10.63
CA SER A 151 26.75 -16.22 -9.79
C SER A 151 25.46 -15.65 -10.39
N ALA A 152 25.42 -15.45 -11.70
CA ALA A 152 24.23 -14.95 -12.39
C ALA A 152 23.06 -15.94 -12.28
N THR A 153 23.34 -17.24 -12.46
CA THR A 153 22.32 -18.29 -12.32
C THR A 153 21.77 -18.35 -10.90
N LEU A 154 22.64 -18.29 -9.89
CA LEU A 154 22.24 -18.28 -8.49
C LEU A 154 21.42 -17.02 -8.12
N LEU A 155 21.83 -15.85 -8.63
CA LEU A 155 21.11 -14.60 -8.41
C LEU A 155 19.73 -14.63 -9.06
N GLN A 156 19.63 -15.15 -10.29
CA GLN A 156 18.37 -15.28 -11.00
C GLN A 156 17.39 -16.20 -10.26
N GLU A 157 17.85 -17.34 -9.75
CA GLU A 157 17.00 -18.25 -8.98
C GLU A 157 16.53 -17.60 -7.67
N ARG A 158 17.42 -16.86 -7.01
CA ARG A 158 17.08 -16.10 -5.80
C ARG A 158 16.00 -15.04 -6.05
N TYR A 159 16.07 -14.31 -7.16
CA TYR A 159 15.00 -13.39 -7.56
C TYR A 159 13.70 -14.14 -7.87
N ARG A 160 13.77 -15.28 -8.55
CA ARG A 160 12.59 -16.10 -8.86
C ARG A 160 11.85 -16.53 -7.59
N LEU A 161 12.59 -16.87 -6.52
CA LEU A 161 11.99 -17.19 -5.23
C LEU A 161 11.32 -15.99 -4.57
N ILE A 162 11.90 -14.78 -4.68
CA ILE A 162 11.25 -13.56 -4.20
C ILE A 162 9.94 -13.31 -4.97
N ASP A 163 9.96 -13.47 -6.29
CA ASP A 163 8.77 -13.26 -7.12
C ASP A 163 7.68 -14.27 -6.77
N LEU A 164 8.03 -15.53 -6.57
CA LEU A 164 7.09 -16.54 -6.11
C LEU A 164 6.48 -16.17 -4.75
N HIS A 165 7.28 -15.71 -3.79
CA HIS A 165 6.79 -15.29 -2.47
C HIS A 165 5.89 -14.06 -2.57
N HIS A 166 6.26 -13.09 -3.41
CA HIS A 166 5.46 -11.90 -3.67
C HIS A 166 4.08 -12.29 -4.22
N GLU A 167 4.01 -13.10 -5.27
CA GLU A 167 2.75 -13.57 -5.84
C GLU A 167 1.88 -14.33 -4.83
N GLN A 168 2.49 -15.17 -4.00
CA GLN A 168 1.78 -15.87 -2.92
C GLN A 168 1.21 -14.90 -1.87
N CYS A 169 1.98 -13.90 -1.47
CA CYS A 169 1.55 -12.85 -0.54
C CYS A 169 0.37 -12.08 -1.11
N MET A 170 0.45 -11.69 -2.38
CA MET A 170 -0.57 -10.93 -3.09
C MET A 170 -1.86 -11.74 -3.23
N THR A 171 -1.76 -12.99 -3.68
CA THR A 171 -2.90 -13.92 -3.76
C THR A 171 -3.58 -14.11 -2.40
N LYS A 172 -2.81 -14.17 -1.31
CA LYS A 172 -3.34 -14.28 0.06
C LYS A 172 -4.08 -13.01 0.48
N ALA A 173 -3.53 -11.83 0.18
CA ALA A 173 -4.19 -10.56 0.45
C ALA A 173 -5.52 -10.44 -0.31
N GLU A 174 -5.52 -10.76 -1.61
CA GLU A 174 -6.72 -10.77 -2.45
C GLU A 174 -7.78 -11.73 -1.93
N ARG A 175 -7.38 -12.96 -1.59
CA ARG A 175 -8.30 -13.95 -1.01
C ARG A 175 -8.93 -13.45 0.29
N SER A 176 -8.13 -12.88 1.19
CA SER A 176 -8.64 -12.31 2.45
C SER A 176 -9.65 -11.19 2.19
N TYR A 177 -9.35 -10.31 1.24
CA TYR A 177 -10.25 -9.22 0.86
C TYR A 177 -11.59 -9.73 0.31
N VAL A 178 -11.56 -10.71 -0.60
CA VAL A 178 -12.77 -11.34 -1.17
C VAL A 178 -13.60 -12.01 -0.08
N GLU A 179 -12.98 -12.85 0.75
CA GLU A 179 -13.67 -13.57 1.82
C GLU A 179 -14.28 -12.60 2.85
N SER A 180 -13.56 -11.53 3.20
CA SER A 180 -14.03 -10.53 4.16
C SER A 180 -15.16 -9.69 3.61
N THR A 181 -15.06 -9.27 2.34
CA THR A 181 -16.12 -8.53 1.65
C THR A 181 -17.39 -9.36 1.54
N ALA A 182 -17.28 -10.65 1.18
CA ALA A 182 -18.42 -11.56 1.12
C ALA A 182 -19.07 -11.75 2.51
N LYS A 183 -18.27 -11.92 3.56
CA LYS A 183 -18.77 -11.98 4.95
C LYS A 183 -19.49 -10.70 5.36
N ASN A 184 -18.94 -9.53 5.02
CA ASN A 184 -19.55 -8.24 5.35
C ASN A 184 -20.88 -8.03 4.61
N TYR A 185 -20.96 -8.45 3.34
CA TYR A 185 -22.22 -8.39 2.59
C TYR A 185 -23.28 -9.36 3.15
N ASN A 186 -22.89 -10.58 3.53
CA ASN A 186 -23.80 -11.52 4.21
C ASN A 186 -24.29 -10.96 5.56
N TYR A 187 -23.43 -10.24 6.28
CA TYR A 187 -23.81 -9.50 7.49
C TYR A 187 -24.90 -8.46 7.17
N LEU A 188 -24.71 -7.62 6.15
CA LEU A 188 -25.68 -6.61 5.76
C LEU A 188 -27.05 -7.23 5.46
N GLN A 189 -27.09 -8.30 4.67
CA GLN A 189 -28.33 -9.01 4.35
C GLN A 189 -29.02 -9.57 5.62
N ALA A 190 -28.26 -10.25 6.48
CA ALA A 190 -28.81 -10.81 7.72
C ALA A 190 -29.34 -9.72 8.67
N CYS A 191 -28.69 -8.55 8.70
CA CYS A 191 -29.10 -7.41 9.51
C CYS A 191 -30.41 -6.80 8.98
N LEU A 192 -30.50 -6.61 7.66
CA LEU A 192 -31.69 -6.10 6.97
C LEU A 192 -32.88 -7.08 6.97
N ASP A 193 -32.63 -8.36 7.20
CA ASP A 193 -33.64 -9.38 7.46
C ASP A 193 -34.06 -9.44 8.95
N GLY A 194 -33.37 -8.73 9.84
CA GLY A 194 -33.60 -8.74 11.29
C GLY A 194 -33.11 -9.99 12.00
N ARG A 195 -32.26 -10.80 11.35
CA ARG A 195 -31.69 -12.04 11.93
C ARG A 195 -30.55 -11.75 12.90
N ILE A 196 -29.88 -10.61 12.71
CA ILE A 196 -28.81 -10.13 13.57
C ILE A 196 -29.01 -8.64 13.86
N LYS A 197 -28.44 -8.16 14.97
CA LYS A 197 -28.51 -6.75 15.35
C LYS A 197 -27.45 -5.92 14.61
N PRO A 198 -27.69 -4.62 14.37
CA PRO A 198 -26.67 -3.71 13.87
C PRO A 198 -25.40 -3.76 14.72
N LYS A 199 -24.24 -3.67 14.07
CA LYS A 199 -22.96 -3.48 14.76
C LYS A 199 -22.97 -2.07 15.36
N PRO A 200 -22.38 -1.87 16.54
CA PRO A 200 -22.14 -0.53 17.04
C PRO A 200 -21.27 0.22 16.03
N ILE A 201 -21.57 1.49 15.80
CA ILE A 201 -20.77 2.37 14.95
C ILE A 201 -19.33 2.32 15.49
N PRO A 202 -18.30 2.04 14.66
CA PRO A 202 -16.93 2.19 15.11
C PRO A 202 -16.73 3.64 15.54
N SER A 203 -16.58 3.85 16.85
CA SER A 203 -16.38 5.18 17.42
C SER A 203 -15.09 5.75 16.85
N THR A 204 -15.21 6.79 16.02
CA THR A 204 -14.08 7.64 15.67
C THR A 204 -13.51 8.12 17.00
N THR A 205 -12.31 7.67 17.35
CA THR A 205 -11.61 8.15 18.54
C THR A 205 -11.35 9.63 18.29
N THR A 206 -12.27 10.47 18.77
CA THR A 206 -12.03 11.89 18.94
C THR A 206 -10.88 11.95 19.93
N SER A 207 -9.69 12.25 19.43
CA SER A 207 -8.56 12.59 20.27
C SER A 207 -8.96 13.83 21.06
N THR A 208 -9.43 13.61 22.29
CA THR A 208 -9.65 14.67 23.26
C THR A 208 -8.31 15.33 23.50
N THR A 209 -8.02 16.40 22.77
CA THR A 209 -6.93 17.31 23.09
C THR A 209 -7.27 17.94 24.43
N THR A 210 -6.68 17.41 25.49
CA THR A 210 -6.79 17.95 26.84
C THR A 210 -6.11 19.31 26.83
N THR A 211 -6.90 20.37 26.66
CA THR A 211 -6.39 21.75 26.80
C THR A 211 -6.30 22.04 28.29
N THR A 212 -5.11 21.83 28.85
CA THR A 212 -4.77 22.25 30.21
C THR A 212 -4.90 23.77 30.29
N THR A 213 -6.00 24.25 30.87
CA THR A 213 -6.18 25.68 31.18
C THR A 213 -5.73 25.91 32.62
N THR A 214 -4.60 26.59 32.75
CA THR A 214 -4.00 26.99 34.02
C THR A 214 -4.88 28.02 34.71
N THR A 215 -5.25 27.71 35.94
CA THR A 215 -6.09 28.50 36.85
C THR A 215 -5.38 29.78 37.29
N THR A 216 -6.08 30.92 37.34
CA THR A 216 -5.70 32.11 38.12
C THR A 216 -6.97 32.63 38.80
N GLU A 217 -6.89 32.81 40.11
CA GLU A 217 -7.99 33.10 41.05
C GLU A 217 -8.44 34.58 41.08
N ALA A 218 -9.76 34.75 41.18
CA ALA A 218 -10.56 35.69 41.99
C ALA A 218 -10.63 37.20 41.62
N PRO A 219 -11.65 37.98 42.09
CA PRO A 219 -12.80 37.63 42.96
C PRO A 219 -14.22 38.11 42.50
N THR A 220 -15.22 37.35 42.97
CA THR A 220 -16.54 37.69 43.55
C THR A 220 -17.38 38.88 43.03
N THR A 221 -18.64 38.61 42.61
CA THR A 221 -19.84 39.41 42.97
C THR A 221 -21.13 38.57 42.79
N SER A 222 -21.98 38.59 43.82
CA SER A 222 -23.30 37.94 43.96
C SER A 222 -24.39 38.53 43.06
N THR A 223 -25.43 37.72 42.73
CA THR A 223 -26.89 38.03 42.62
C THR A 223 -27.57 36.81 41.93
N THR A 224 -28.30 35.92 42.62
CA THR A 224 -29.73 35.94 43.03
C THR A 224 -30.75 35.63 41.91
N THR A 225 -31.33 34.42 42.00
CA THR A 225 -32.72 33.99 41.70
C THR A 225 -33.23 33.98 40.24
N THR A 226 -33.69 32.81 39.75
CA THR A 226 -35.13 32.44 39.68
C THR A 226 -35.33 31.11 38.96
N THR A 227 -35.94 30.18 39.68
CA THR A 227 -36.55 28.91 39.26
C THR A 227 -37.79 29.16 38.40
N THR A 228 -37.98 28.49 37.28
CA THR A 228 -39.33 28.03 36.89
C THR A 228 -39.27 26.80 35.99
N THR A 229 -39.83 25.72 36.52
CA THR A 229 -40.20 24.45 35.89
C THR A 229 -41.55 24.61 35.21
N THR A 230 -41.73 24.14 33.96
CA THR A 230 -43.02 23.61 33.46
C THR A 230 -42.83 22.71 32.24
N THR A 231 -43.15 21.43 32.46
CA THR A 231 -43.52 20.30 31.57
C THR A 231 -45.03 20.40 31.20
N PRO A 232 -45.68 19.59 30.31
CA PRO A 232 -45.35 18.92 29.03
C PRO A 232 -46.34 19.23 27.84
N GLU A 233 -46.04 18.62 26.67
CA GLU A 233 -46.96 18.00 25.67
C GLU A 233 -47.74 18.88 24.64
N PRO A 234 -48.28 18.30 23.54
CA PRO A 234 -47.68 17.48 22.46
C PRO A 234 -48.03 18.06 21.07
N THR A 235 -47.26 17.75 20.01
CA THR A 235 -47.83 17.71 18.63
C THR A 235 -46.99 16.76 17.75
N GLU A 236 -47.56 15.59 17.46
CA GLU A 236 -47.23 14.78 16.29
C GLU A 236 -47.42 15.60 15.01
N THR A 237 -46.61 15.39 13.97
CA THR A 237 -47.04 15.11 12.57
C THR A 237 -45.82 15.15 11.64
N THR A 238 -45.38 13.95 11.23
CA THR A 238 -45.10 13.59 9.82
C THR A 238 -44.05 14.39 9.01
N GLU A 239 -42.75 14.23 9.31
CA GLU A 239 -41.65 14.66 8.41
C GLU A 239 -40.50 13.63 8.27
N GLY A 240 -40.77 12.34 8.45
CA GLY A 240 -39.71 11.33 8.62
C GLY A 240 -39.18 10.62 7.38
N VAL A 241 -39.72 10.84 6.18
CA VAL A 241 -39.45 9.94 5.03
C VAL A 241 -38.49 10.56 4.00
N ASP A 242 -38.57 11.85 3.70
CA ASP A 242 -37.70 12.48 2.69
C ASP A 242 -36.25 12.67 3.16
N ASN A 243 -36.04 12.92 4.46
CA ASN A 243 -34.71 13.10 5.05
C ASN A 243 -33.87 11.79 5.09
N LEU A 244 -34.53 10.63 5.08
CA LEU A 244 -33.85 9.33 5.18
C LEU A 244 -33.23 8.87 3.86
N GLU A 245 -33.88 9.18 2.74
CA GLU A 245 -33.37 8.94 1.39
C GLU A 245 -32.07 9.71 1.17
N ASP A 246 -32.05 10.99 1.55
CA ASP A 246 -30.89 11.86 1.41
C ASP A 246 -29.75 11.44 2.36
N GLN A 247 -30.04 11.08 3.61
CA GLN A 247 -29.04 10.50 4.52
C GLN A 247 -28.45 9.19 3.99
N PHE A 248 -29.27 8.33 3.42
CA PHE A 248 -28.82 7.06 2.87
C PHE A 248 -27.94 7.25 1.62
N LYS A 249 -28.31 8.18 0.73
CA LYS A 249 -27.46 8.58 -0.40
C LYS A 249 -26.13 9.16 0.05
N GLN A 250 -26.14 9.96 1.12
CA GLN A 250 -24.93 10.53 1.69
C GLN A 250 -24.02 9.47 2.31
N LEU A 251 -24.59 8.44 2.95
CA LEU A 251 -23.86 7.26 3.44
C LEU A 251 -23.23 6.46 2.30
N LEU A 252 -23.96 6.24 1.21
CA LEU A 252 -23.45 5.51 0.05
C LEU A 252 -22.26 6.21 -0.63
N ASN A 253 -22.20 7.53 -0.58
CA ASN A 253 -21.06 8.28 -1.11
C ASN A 253 -19.75 8.03 -0.35
N LEU A 254 -19.80 7.45 0.85
CA LEU A 254 -18.62 7.09 1.64
C LEU A 254 -17.96 5.77 1.16
N LEU A 255 -18.56 5.08 0.20
CA LEU A 255 -18.04 3.85 -0.41
C LEU A 255 -17.20 4.11 -1.68
N ASN A 256 -17.02 5.38 -2.06
CA ASN A 256 -16.44 5.81 -3.33
C ASN A 256 -15.24 6.73 -3.14
#